data_AF-A0AAV5QTL1-F1
#
_entry.id   AF-A0AAV5QTL1-F1
#
_cell.length_a   1.000
_cell.length_b   1.000
_cell.length_c   1.000
_cell.angle_alpha   90.00
_cell.angle_beta   90.00
_cell.angle_gamma   90.00
#
_symmetry.space_group_name_H-M   'P 1'
#
loop_
_entity.id
_entity.type
_entity.pdbx_description
1 polymer ?
#
loop_
_entity_poly.entity_id
_entity_poly.type
_entity_poly.pdbx_seq_one_letter_code
_entity_poly.pdbx_strand_id
1 'polypeptide(L)'
;MNTPEVDFKNQTIARIFNTLVFQKQQLAGSDSNTSKNKKSNSNVRITKNTVHLVNEYLKIFATEAILRSKEQKDQKDQEEGQFEDVEQILDVQDLEAVAGLLVLDF
;
A
#
# COMPACT_ATOMS: atom_id res chain seq x y z
N MET A 1 -1.40 23.33 12.24
CA MET A 1 0.05 23.32 12.49
C MET A 1 0.59 22.00 11.95
N ASN A 2 1.55 22.01 11.01
CA ASN A 2 2.17 20.78 10.54
C ASN A 2 3.25 20.34 11.54
N THR A 3 3.15 19.11 12.03
CA THR A 3 4.17 18.51 12.89
C THR A 3 5.27 17.88 12.02
N PRO A 4 6.53 17.85 12.48
CA PRO A 4 7.66 17.34 11.69
C PRO A 4 7.49 15.87 11.25
N GLU A 5 6.73 15.09 12.01
CA GLU A 5 6.39 13.70 11.68
C GLU A 5 5.50 13.57 10.44
N VAL A 6 4.52 14.48 10.30
CA VAL A 6 3.60 14.51 9.15
C VAL A 6 4.36 14.85 7.87
N ASP A 7 5.34 15.75 7.95
CA ASP A 7 6.17 16.12 6.80
C ASP A 7 7.06 14.96 6.32
N PHE A 8 7.60 14.13 7.23
CA PHE A 8 8.37 12.94 6.87
C PHE A 8 7.52 11.86 6.18
N LYS A 9 6.31 11.59 6.70
CA LYS A 9 5.35 10.64 6.11
C LYS A 9 4.94 11.07 4.70
N ASN A 10 4.61 12.35 4.53
CA ASN A 10 4.27 12.93 3.24
C ASN A 10 5.44 12.85 2.24
N GLN A 11 6.68 13.10 2.70
CA GLN A 11 7.86 12.96 1.86
C GLN A 11 8.09 11.51 1.42
N THR A 12 7.86 10.54 2.30
CA THR A 12 7.98 9.11 2.00
C THR A 12 6.96 8.68 0.95
N ILE A 13 5.69 9.07 1.10
CA ILE A 13 4.63 8.76 0.13
C ILE A 13 4.92 9.40 -1.23
N ALA A 14 5.37 10.66 -1.25
CA ALA A 14 5.76 11.32 -2.49
C ALA A 14 6.89 10.55 -3.21
N ARG A 15 7.86 10.00 -2.47
CA ARG A 15 8.93 9.15 -3.03
C ARG A 15 8.39 7.82 -3.56
N ILE A 16 7.51 7.16 -2.82
CA ILE A 16 6.87 5.90 -3.24
C ILE A 16 6.15 6.10 -4.57
N PHE A 17 5.34 7.15 -4.71
CA PHE A 17 4.61 7.42 -5.96
C PHE A 17 5.54 7.75 -7.13
N ASN A 18 6.54 8.60 -6.90
CA ASN A 18 7.52 8.92 -7.95
C ASN A 18 8.27 7.67 -8.43
N THR A 19 8.55 6.74 -7.53
CA THR A 19 9.32 5.51 -7.83
C THR A 19 8.43 4.42 -8.44
N LEU A 20 7.29 4.11 -7.82
CA LEU A 20 6.48 2.94 -8.20
C LEU A 20 5.45 3.26 -9.30
N VAL A 21 4.92 4.47 -9.32
CA VAL A 21 3.84 4.85 -10.25
C VAL A 21 4.44 5.50 -11.50
N PHE A 22 5.29 6.51 -11.34
CA PHE A 22 5.73 7.33 -12.47
C PHE A 22 7.01 6.85 -13.17
N GLN A 23 7.87 6.05 -12.52
CA GLN A 23 8.96 5.38 -13.24
C GLN A 23 8.48 4.11 -13.96
N LYS A 24 7.54 3.34 -13.41
CA LYS A 24 7.03 2.11 -14.06
C LYS A 24 6.29 2.39 -15.37
N GLN A 25 5.54 3.50 -15.46
CA GLN A 25 4.91 3.93 -16.73
C GLN A 25 5.92 4.26 -17.84
N GLN A 26 7.17 4.60 -17.52
CA GLN A 26 8.20 4.88 -18.52
C GLN A 26 8.84 3.61 -19.09
N LEU A 27 8.74 2.48 -18.39
CA LEU A 27 9.27 1.18 -18.85
C LEU A 27 8.28 0.41 -19.72
N ALA A 28 6.97 0.59 -19.50
CA ALA A 28 5.92 -0.13 -20.24
C ALA A 28 5.60 0.45 -21.64
N GLY A 29 6.16 1.62 -22.00
CA GLY A 29 5.89 2.30 -23.27
C GLY A 29 7.02 2.26 -24.30
N SER A 30 8.05 1.41 -24.12
CA SER A 30 9.31 1.55 -24.87
C SER A 30 9.48 0.64 -26.10
N ASP A 31 8.43 -0.06 -26.55
CA ASP A 31 8.49 -0.88 -27.77
C ASP A 31 7.87 -0.14 -28.96
N SER A 32 8.52 0.93 -29.40
CA SER A 32 8.45 1.34 -30.82
C SER A 32 9.71 2.13 -31.19
N ASN A 33 10.42 1.61 -32.19
CA ASN A 33 11.64 2.16 -32.75
C ASN A 33 11.48 3.63 -33.14
N THR A 34 12.08 4.56 -32.37
CA THR A 34 12.65 5.82 -32.89
C THR A 34 13.62 6.38 -31.85
N SER A 35 14.91 6.40 -32.20
CA SER A 35 15.93 7.19 -31.51
C SER A 35 15.60 8.68 -31.63
N LYS A 36 15.18 9.31 -30.52
CA LYS A 36 15.51 10.69 -30.08
C LYS A 36 14.62 11.11 -28.90
N ASN A 37 15.26 11.61 -27.84
CA ASN A 37 14.69 12.16 -26.61
C ASN A 37 13.99 11.19 -25.66
N LYS A 38 14.80 10.66 -24.72
CA LYS A 38 14.34 10.25 -23.38
C LYS A 38 13.77 11.48 -22.66
N LYS A 39 12.53 11.86 -22.98
CA LYS A 39 11.73 12.71 -22.11
C LYS A 39 11.39 11.85 -20.90
N SER A 40 12.20 11.95 -19.85
CA SER A 40 11.65 11.72 -18.52
C SER A 40 10.41 12.60 -18.44
N ASN A 41 9.25 12.02 -18.11
CA ASN A 41 8.08 12.82 -17.77
C ASN A 41 8.37 13.53 -16.43
N SER A 42 9.27 14.51 -16.48
CA SER A 42 9.83 15.24 -15.34
C SER A 42 8.83 16.23 -14.74
N ASN A 43 7.57 16.18 -15.18
CA ASN A 43 6.55 17.15 -14.82
C ASN A 43 5.30 16.51 -14.22
N VAL A 44 5.40 15.24 -13.78
CA VAL A 44 4.36 14.69 -12.92
C VAL A 44 4.54 15.26 -11.53
N ARG A 45 3.61 16.13 -11.13
CA ARG A 45 3.60 16.79 -9.81
C ARG A 45 2.37 16.30 -9.06
N ILE A 46 2.58 15.78 -7.84
CA ILE A 46 1.49 15.41 -6.95
C ILE A 46 1.19 16.61 -6.06
N THR A 47 -0.09 16.97 -5.93
CA THR A 47 -0.49 18.03 -5.01
C THR A 47 -0.35 17.58 -3.56
N LYS A 48 -0.08 18.51 -2.64
CA LYS A 48 0.01 18.18 -1.21
C LYS A 48 -1.27 17.51 -0.68
N ASN A 49 -2.43 17.93 -1.17
CA ASN A 49 -3.72 17.33 -0.80
C ASN A 49 -3.83 15.88 -1.27
N THR A 50 -3.35 15.57 -2.48
CA THR A 50 -3.29 14.19 -2.97
C THR A 50 -2.34 13.33 -2.14
N VAL A 51 -1.17 13.83 -1.76
CA VAL A 51 -0.24 13.10 -0.87
C VAL A 51 -0.91 12.79 0.48
N HIS A 52 -1.63 13.77 1.04
CA HIS A 52 -2.35 13.58 2.29
C HIS A 52 -3.49 12.56 2.17
N LEU A 53 -4.28 12.62 1.09
CA LEU A 53 -5.35 11.64 0.84
C LEU A 53 -4.79 10.22 0.70
N VAL A 54 -3.70 10.07 -0.05
CA VAL A 54 -3.01 8.79 -0.21
C VAL A 54 -2.48 8.27 1.14
N ASN A 55 -1.97 9.16 2.00
CA ASN A 55 -1.53 8.78 3.35
C ASN A 55 -2.68 8.16 4.16
N GLU A 56 -3.84 8.79 4.16
CA GLU A 56 -5.01 8.25 4.86
C GLU A 56 -5.52 6.96 4.20
N TYR A 57 -5.51 6.89 2.87
CA TYR A 57 -5.86 5.68 2.13
C TYR A 57 -4.95 4.49 2.47
N LEU A 58 -3.62 4.70 2.53
CA LEU A 58 -2.67 3.65 2.91
C LEU A 58 -2.86 3.18 4.36
N LYS A 59 -3.24 4.08 5.28
CA LYS A 59 -3.58 3.70 6.65
C LYS A 59 -4.85 2.84 6.69
N ILE A 60 -5.87 3.19 5.91
CA ILE A 60 -7.11 2.42 5.83
C ILE A 60 -6.80 1.02 5.28
N PHE A 61 -6.04 0.94 4.17
CA PHE A 61 -5.59 -0.33 3.59
C PHE A 61 -4.85 -1.21 4.61
N ALA A 62 -3.86 -0.66 5.31
CA ALA A 62 -3.10 -1.41 6.30
C ALA A 62 -3.96 -1.85 7.50
N THR A 63 -4.88 -0.99 7.95
CA THR A 63 -5.80 -1.32 9.04
C THR A 63 -6.75 -2.44 8.63
N GLU A 64 -7.30 -2.38 7.42
CA GLU A 64 -8.18 -3.41 6.88
C GLU A 64 -7.46 -4.75 6.73
N ALA A 65 -6.22 -4.73 6.24
CA ALA A 65 -5.37 -5.91 6.14
C ALA A 65 -5.20 -6.60 7.50
N ILE A 66 -4.89 -5.83 8.55
CA ILE A 66 -4.71 -6.34 9.91
C ILE A 66 -6.02 -6.91 10.47
N LEU A 67 -7.13 -6.16 10.33
CA LEU A 67 -8.42 -6.56 10.87
C LEU A 67 -8.91 -7.87 10.23
N ARG A 68 -8.84 -7.99 8.91
CA ARG A 68 -9.25 -9.20 8.20
C ARG A 68 -8.35 -10.39 8.51
N SER A 69 -7.04 -10.17 8.61
CA SER A 69 -6.10 -11.25 9.00
C SER A 69 -6.44 -11.76 10.40
N LYS A 70 -6.80 -10.86 11.32
CA LYS A 70 -7.21 -11.22 12.67
C LYS A 70 -8.53 -11.98 12.70
N GLU A 71 -9.54 -11.50 11.97
CA GLU A 71 -10.83 -12.19 11.84
C GLU A 71 -10.68 -13.58 11.22
N GLN A 72 -9.84 -13.72 10.20
CA GLN A 72 -9.54 -15.01 9.57
C GLN A 72 -8.90 -16.00 10.56
N LYS A 73 -7.97 -15.49 11.39
CA LYS A 73 -7.32 -16.27 12.43
C LYS A 73 -8.31 -16.68 13.53
N ASP A 74 -9.13 -15.74 13.99
CA ASP A 74 -10.21 -15.99 14.97
C ASP A 74 -11.16 -17.10 14.48
N GLN A 75 -11.54 -17.09 13.21
CA GLN A 75 -12.39 -18.12 12.61
C GLN A 75 -11.70 -19.49 12.59
N LYS A 76 -10.43 -19.54 12.21
CA LYS A 76 -9.64 -20.78 12.19
C LYS A 76 -9.43 -21.36 13.59
N ASP A 77 -9.09 -20.52 14.56
CA ASP A 77 -8.90 -20.92 15.95
C ASP A 77 -10.21 -21.49 16.54
N GLN A 78 -11.35 -20.88 16.23
CA GLN A 78 -12.67 -21.38 16.61
C GLN A 78 -12.99 -22.75 15.97
N GLU A 79 -12.66 -22.95 14.69
CA GLU A 79 -12.85 -24.23 14.00
C GLU A 79 -11.95 -25.34 14.57
N GLU A 80 -10.74 -24.99 15.00
CA GLU A 80 -9.77 -25.92 15.60
C GLU A 80 -9.99 -26.14 17.10
N GLY A 81 -10.94 -25.42 17.72
CA GLY A 81 -11.25 -25.51 19.15
C GLY A 81 -10.17 -24.88 20.05
N GLN A 82 -9.31 -24.02 19.50
CA GLN A 82 -8.32 -23.26 20.24
C GLN A 82 -8.97 -21.96 20.73
N PHE A 83 -9.23 -21.89 22.04
CA PHE A 83 -9.74 -20.69 22.70
C PHE A 83 -8.63 -20.14 23.60
N GLU A 84 -7.68 -19.41 23.03
CA GLU A 84 -6.70 -18.68 23.85
C GLU A 84 -6.93 -17.18 23.74
N ASP A 85 -7.23 -16.56 24.89
CA ASP A 85 -7.36 -15.12 25.16
C ASP A 85 -6.00 -14.39 25.11
N VAL A 86 -5.07 -14.95 24.31
CA VAL A 86 -3.70 -14.44 24.14
C VAL A 86 -3.72 -13.45 23.00
N GLU A 87 -2.93 -12.39 23.13
CA GLU A 87 -2.70 -11.41 22.08
C GLU A 87 -2.30 -12.13 20.78
N GLN A 88 -3.27 -12.29 19.87
CA GLN A 88 -3.10 -13.05 18.63
C GLN A 88 -2.00 -12.44 17.79
N ILE A 89 -0.87 -13.14 17.70
CA ILE A 89 0.23 -12.80 16.82
C ILE A 89 -0.16 -13.20 15.41
N LEU A 90 -0.32 -12.22 14.52
CA LEU A 90 -0.54 -12.47 13.10
C LEU A 90 0.74 -12.96 12.44
N ASP A 91 0.66 -14.04 11.68
CA ASP A 91 1.75 -14.50 10.83
C ASP A 91 1.51 -14.12 9.35
N VAL A 92 2.43 -14.55 8.48
CA VAL A 92 2.35 -14.24 7.04
C VAL A 92 1.20 -14.99 6.38
N GLN A 93 0.84 -16.18 6.86
CA GLN A 93 -0.23 -17.00 6.28
C GLN A 93 -1.61 -16.36 6.53
N ASP A 94 -1.80 -15.77 7.71
CA ASP A 94 -3.02 -15.01 8.05
C ASP A 94 -3.26 -13.87 7.05
N LEU A 95 -2.19 -13.17 6.65
CA LEU A 95 -2.25 -12.10 5.65
C LEU A 95 -2.43 -12.63 4.22
N GLU A 96 -1.73 -13.69 3.84
CA GLU A 96 -1.83 -14.30 2.52
C GLU A 96 -3.25 -14.80 2.22
N ALA A 97 -3.94 -15.33 3.23
CA ALA A 97 -5.32 -15.79 3.13
C ALA A 97 -6.29 -14.66 2.73
N VAL A 98 -6.05 -13.44 3.19
CA VAL A 98 -6.93 -12.28 2.93
C VAL A 98 -6.44 -11.39 1.79
N ALA A 99 -5.18 -11.53 1.37
CA ALA A 99 -4.54 -10.67 0.38
C ALA A 99 -5.29 -10.61 -0.96
N GLY A 100 -5.82 -11.74 -1.42
CA GLY A 100 -6.58 -11.80 -2.68
C GLY A 100 -7.83 -10.92 -2.65
N LEU A 101 -8.63 -11.01 -1.57
CA LEU A 101 -9.83 -10.18 -1.38
C LEU A 101 -9.47 -8.72 -1.12
N LEU A 102 -8.41 -8.48 -0.33
CA LEU A 102 -7.93 -7.14 -0.03
C LEU A 102 -7.52 -6.37 -1.30
N VAL A 103 -6.93 -7.05 -2.30
CA VAL A 103 -6.57 -6.42 -3.59
C VAL A 103 -7.80 -6.18 -4.49
N LEU A 104 -8.89 -6.93 -4.33
CA LEU A 104 -10.10 -6.68 -5.10
C LEU A 104 -10.86 -5.44 -4.63
N ASP A 105 -10.75 -5.11 -3.34
CA ASP A 105 -11.41 -3.95 -2.74
C ASP A 105 -10.68 -2.62 -3.01
N PHE A 106 -9.40 -2.65 -3.41
CA PHE A 106 -8.51 -1.48 -3.52
C PHE A 106 -7.90 -1.35 -4.91
#